data_AF-A0A958AL16-F1
#
_entry.id   AF-A0A958AL16-F1
#
_cell.length_a   1.000
_cell.length_b   1.000
_cell.length_c   1.000
_cell.angle_alpha   90.00
_cell.angle_beta   90.00
_cell.angle_gamma   90.00
#
_symmetry.space_group_name_H-M   'P 1'
#
loop_
_entity.id
_entity.type
_entity.pdbx_description
1 polymer ?
#
loop_
_entity_poly.entity_id
_entity_poly.type
_entity_poly.pdbx_seq_one_letter_code
_entity_poly.pdbx_strand_id
1 'polypeptide(L)'
;MTDQQARWPTRALWWLLYALSWIGNSALAFWLMLQLRINLIDLNNTLGWGPWILIGVDKFGFLILGLGWLVSVFAMEIYLRHSPTLGSLWRRHWRLLLLTGGANGLSYALQWLLITPI
;
A
#
# COMPACT_ATOMS: atom_id res chain seq x y z
N MET A 1 32.82 -11.10 29.11
CA MET A 1 31.34 -11.14 29.01
C MET A 1 30.88 -9.79 28.48
N THR A 2 30.70 -9.59 27.16
CA THR A 2 30.02 -8.36 26.65
C THR A 2 29.68 -8.33 25.14
N ASP A 3 30.08 -9.29 24.30
CA ASP A 3 29.75 -9.21 22.85
C ASP A 3 28.39 -9.80 22.45
N GLN A 4 27.73 -10.55 23.35
CA GLN A 4 26.40 -11.10 23.06
C GLN A 4 25.26 -10.15 23.44
N GLN A 5 25.38 -9.34 24.49
CA GLN A 5 24.32 -8.42 24.94
C GLN A 5 24.05 -7.30 23.93
N ALA A 6 25.05 -6.83 23.18
CA ALA A 6 24.88 -5.80 22.14
C ALA A 6 24.14 -6.28 20.87
N ARG A 7 23.97 -7.59 20.66
CA ARG A 7 23.32 -8.17 19.46
C ARG A 7 21.81 -8.30 19.58
N TRP A 8 21.27 -8.34 20.80
CA TRP A 8 19.82 -8.44 21.05
C TRP A 8 19.05 -7.16 20.73
N PRO A 9 19.48 -5.95 21.16
CA PRO A 9 18.74 -4.73 20.87
C PRO A 9 18.67 -4.44 19.37
N THR A 10 19.72 -4.77 18.61
CA THR A 10 19.75 -4.59 17.15
C THR A 10 18.81 -5.55 16.41
N ARG A 11 18.66 -6.80 16.87
CA ARG A 11 17.68 -7.76 16.32
C ARG A 11 16.24 -7.37 16.64
N ALA A 12 15.97 -6.92 17.87
CA ALA A 12 14.63 -6.45 18.25
C ALA A 12 14.21 -5.22 17.43
N LEU A 13 15.12 -4.26 17.24
CA LEU A 13 14.87 -3.07 16.41
C LEU A 13 14.59 -3.45 14.94
N TRP A 14 15.30 -4.44 14.42
CA TRP A 14 15.08 -4.97 13.06
C TRP A 14 13.67 -5.53 12.89
N TRP A 15 13.22 -6.38 13.83
CA TRP A 15 11.86 -6.95 13.80
C TRP A 15 10.79 -5.89 13.96
N LEU A 16 11.01 -4.89 14.81
CA LEU A 16 10.09 -3.78 15.00
C LEU A 16 9.93 -2.97 13.70
N LEU A 17 11.03 -2.61 13.04
CA LEU A 17 10.99 -1.91 11.76
C LEU A 17 10.33 -2.75 10.66
N TYR A 18 10.59 -4.05 10.63
CA TYR A 18 9.94 -4.97 9.71
C TYR A 18 8.42 -5.02 9.93
N ALA A 19 7.98 -5.16 11.18
CA ALA A 19 6.57 -5.20 11.56
C ALA A 19 5.85 -3.86 11.25
N LEU A 20 6.47 -2.73 11.59
CA LEU A 20 5.96 -1.40 11.26
C LEU A 20 5.85 -1.20 9.75
N SER A 21 6.82 -1.71 8.99
CA SER A 21 6.77 -1.68 7.52
C SER A 21 5.56 -2.42 6.99
N TRP A 22 5.33 -3.63 7.50
CA TRP A 22 4.20 -4.47 7.11
C TRP A 22 2.86 -3.82 7.44
N ILE A 23 2.69 -3.36 8.67
CA ILE A 23 1.45 -2.72 9.13
C ILE A 23 1.19 -1.43 8.35
N GLY A 24 2.20 -0.57 8.22
CA GLY A 24 2.08 0.71 7.52
C GLY A 24 1.71 0.53 6.05
N ASN A 25 2.37 -0.40 5.35
CA ASN A 25 2.05 -0.67 3.95
C ASN A 25 0.66 -1.31 3.81
N SER A 26 0.28 -2.21 4.72
CA SER A 26 -1.06 -2.83 4.72
C SER A 26 -2.17 -1.81 4.96
N ALA A 27 -1.98 -0.89 5.90
CA ALA A 27 -2.92 0.19 6.14
C ALA A 27 -3.06 1.11 4.92
N LEU A 28 -1.94 1.51 4.30
CA LEU A 28 -1.95 2.35 3.10
C LEU A 28 -2.59 1.68 1.89
N ALA A 29 -2.36 0.39 1.71
CA ALA A 29 -2.96 -0.35 0.62
C ALA A 29 -4.45 -0.56 0.83
N PHE A 30 -4.87 -0.90 2.05
CA PHE A 30 -6.28 -0.97 2.39
C PHE A 30 -6.98 0.38 2.16
N TRP A 31 -6.35 1.47 2.58
CA TRP A 31 -6.83 2.83 2.31
C TRP A 31 -6.95 3.11 0.81
N LEU A 32 -5.92 2.76 0.02
CA LEU A 32 -5.93 2.89 -1.43
C LEU A 32 -7.11 2.12 -2.05
N MET A 33 -7.42 0.91 -1.58
CA MET A 33 -8.55 0.12 -2.08
C MET A 33 -9.88 0.83 -1.85
N LEU A 34 -10.08 1.40 -0.66
CA LEU A 34 -11.28 2.18 -0.35
C LEU A 34 -11.39 3.40 -1.27
N GLN A 35 -10.28 4.11 -1.50
CA GLN A 35 -10.25 5.28 -2.38
C GLN A 35 -10.53 4.94 -3.85
N LEU A 36 -9.92 3.86 -4.35
CA LEU A 36 -10.18 3.36 -5.69
C LEU A 36 -11.65 2.99 -5.88
N ARG A 37 -12.27 2.37 -4.88
CA ARG A 37 -13.71 2.06 -4.92
C ARG A 37 -14.55 3.33 -5.08
N ILE A 38 -14.26 4.36 -4.29
CA ILE A 38 -14.96 5.67 -4.37
C ILE A 38 -14.77 6.26 -5.77
N ASN A 39 -13.53 6.30 -6.27
CA ASN A 39 -13.23 6.82 -7.61
C ASN A 39 -14.00 6.09 -8.72
N LEU A 40 -14.17 4.77 -8.61
CA LEU A 40 -14.90 3.99 -9.60
C LEU A 40 -16.40 4.25 -9.56
N ILE A 41 -16.96 4.49 -8.36
CA ILE A 41 -18.36 4.91 -8.20
C ILE A 41 -18.57 6.29 -8.82
N ASP A 42 -17.70 7.25 -8.51
CA ASP A 42 -17.79 8.61 -9.05
C ASP A 42 -17.64 8.60 -10.57
N LEU A 43 -16.66 7.87 -11.10
CA LEU A 43 -16.47 7.71 -12.55
C LEU A 43 -17.69 7.08 -13.23
N ASN A 44 -18.31 6.08 -12.61
CA ASN A 44 -19.54 5.48 -13.12
C ASN A 44 -20.69 6.50 -13.20
N ASN A 45 -20.82 7.34 -12.17
CA ASN A 45 -21.82 8.40 -12.14
C ASN A 45 -21.56 9.47 -13.21
N THR A 46 -20.31 9.87 -13.42
CA THR A 46 -19.92 10.86 -14.45
C THR A 46 -20.14 10.32 -15.87
N LEU A 47 -19.82 9.05 -16.13
CA LEU A 47 -19.93 8.44 -17.47
C LEU A 47 -21.30 7.83 -17.75
N GLY A 48 -22.20 7.78 -16.75
CA GLY A 48 -23.52 7.16 -16.88
C GLY A 48 -23.44 5.65 -17.16
N TRP A 49 -22.39 4.99 -16.70
CA TRP A 49 -22.20 3.56 -16.89
C TRP A 49 -23.29 2.79 -16.15
N GLY A 50 -23.91 1.81 -16.83
CA GLY A 50 -25.06 1.08 -16.30
C GLY A 50 -24.74 0.32 -15.00
N PRO A 51 -25.75 0.02 -14.16
CA PRO A 51 -25.58 -0.52 -12.81
C PRO A 51 -24.83 -1.87 -12.77
N TRP A 52 -24.84 -2.62 -13.88
CA TRP A 52 -24.12 -3.89 -14.00
C TRP A 52 -22.60 -3.74 -13.91
N ILE A 53 -22.04 -2.64 -14.39
CA ILE A 53 -20.59 -2.38 -14.35
C ILE A 53 -20.16 -2.15 -12.90
N LEU A 54 -20.94 -1.36 -12.15
CA LEU A 54 -20.75 -1.12 -10.73
C LEU A 54 -20.71 -2.42 -9.90
N ILE A 55 -21.64 -3.34 -10.17
CA ILE A 55 -21.69 -4.65 -9.48
C ILE A 55 -20.44 -5.49 -9.83
N GLY A 56 -20.03 -5.48 -11.10
CA GLY A 56 -18.81 -6.17 -11.54
C GLY A 56 -17.56 -5.60 -10.87
N VAL A 57 -17.42 -4.28 -10.87
CA VAL A 57 -16.32 -3.57 -10.23
C VAL A 57 -16.27 -3.82 -8.72
N ASP A 58 -17.41 -3.83 -8.03
CA ASP A 58 -17.41 -4.04 -6.58
C ASP A 58 -17.01 -5.49 -6.22
N LYS A 59 -17.51 -6.48 -6.98
CA LYS A 59 -17.20 -7.90 -6.73
C LYS A 59 -15.78 -8.30 -7.15
N PHE A 60 -15.34 -7.87 -8.33
CA PHE A 60 -14.04 -8.26 -8.87
C PHE A 60 -12.93 -7.27 -8.49
N GLY A 61 -13.25 -6.01 -8.22
CA GLY A 61 -12.28 -4.99 -7.84
C GLY A 61 -11.59 -5.32 -6.52
N PHE A 62 -12.35 -5.73 -5.49
CA PHE A 62 -11.75 -6.21 -4.24
C PHE A 62 -10.85 -7.42 -4.44
N LEU A 63 -11.23 -8.37 -5.31
CA LEU A 63 -10.43 -9.54 -5.62
C LEU A 63 -9.12 -9.16 -6.32
N ILE A 64 -9.20 -8.38 -7.41
CA ILE A 64 -8.04 -7.97 -8.21
C ILE A 64 -7.09 -7.10 -7.38
N LEU A 65 -7.62 -6.13 -6.63
CA LEU A 65 -6.83 -5.30 -5.75
C LEU A 65 -6.22 -6.11 -4.61
N GLY A 66 -6.97 -7.05 -4.03
CA GLY A 66 -6.48 -7.97 -3.01
C GLY A 66 -5.34 -8.85 -3.51
N LEU A 67 -5.46 -9.42 -4.71
CA LEU A 67 -4.41 -10.21 -5.35
C LEU A 67 -3.18 -9.35 -5.70
N GLY A 68 -3.37 -8.17 -6.28
CA GLY A 68 -2.28 -7.23 -6.56
C GLY A 68 -1.56 -6.79 -5.29
N TRP A 69 -2.30 -6.61 -4.20
CA TRP A 69 -1.75 -6.34 -2.88
C TRP A 69 -0.95 -7.52 -2.33
N LEU A 70 -1.49 -8.74 -2.41
CA LEU A 70 -0.78 -9.96 -1.99
C LEU A 70 0.56 -10.10 -2.72
N VAL A 71 0.58 -9.89 -4.05
CA VAL A 71 1.82 -9.87 -4.85
C VAL A 71 2.78 -8.79 -4.36
N SER A 72 2.27 -7.60 -4.03
CA SER A 72 3.07 -6.50 -3.49
C SER A 72 3.68 -6.84 -2.13
N VAL A 73 2.95 -7.55 -1.25
CA VAL A 73 3.45 -8.04 0.04
C VAL A 73 4.59 -9.04 -0.17
N PHE A 74 4.44 -10.01 -1.08
CA PHE A 74 5.51 -10.94 -1.41
C PHE A 74 6.75 -10.25 -1.99
N ALA A 75 6.56 -9.32 -2.91
CA ALA A 75 7.65 -8.54 -3.48
C ALA A 75 8.37 -7.71 -2.40
N MET A 76 7.61 -7.09 -1.50
CA MET A 76 8.14 -6.34 -0.36
C MET A 76 8.90 -7.24 0.60
N GLU A 77 8.39 -8.43 0.92
CA GLU A 77 9.06 -9.39 1.80
C GLU A 77 10.41 -9.83 1.20
N ILE A 78 10.43 -10.17 -0.09
CA ILE A 78 11.68 -10.51 -0.80
C ILE A 78 12.65 -9.32 -0.75
N TYR A 79 12.14 -8.10 -1.01
CA TYR A 79 12.94 -6.88 -1.03
C TYR A 79 13.50 -6.51 0.35
N LEU A 80 12.77 -6.74 1.43
CA LEU A 80 13.22 -6.48 2.80
C LEU A 80 14.14 -7.59 3.32
N ARG A 81 13.91 -8.86 2.95
CA ARG A 81 14.81 -9.97 3.32
C ARG A 81 16.21 -9.84 2.70
N HIS A 82 16.32 -9.24 1.52
CA HIS A 82 17.60 -9.00 0.83
C HIS A 82 18.36 -7.76 1.33
N SER A 83 18.08 -7.26 2.53
CA SER A 83 18.76 -6.08 3.07
C SER A 83 19.84 -6.48 4.09
N PRO A 84 21.13 -6.29 3.78
CA PRO A 84 22.23 -6.73 4.66
C PRO A 84 22.45 -5.81 5.87
N THR A 85 21.89 -4.59 5.88
CA THR A 85 22.11 -3.59 6.94
C THR A 85 20.85 -2.82 7.34
N LEU A 86 20.76 -2.43 8.61
CA LEU A 86 19.65 -1.67 9.20
C LEU A 86 19.38 -0.33 8.50
N GLY A 87 20.43 0.42 8.12
CA GLY A 87 20.28 1.67 7.39
C GLY A 87 19.69 1.51 5.99
N SER A 88 19.95 0.37 5.33
CA SER A 88 19.35 0.06 4.03
C SER A 88 17.85 -0.24 4.15
N LEU A 89 17.41 -0.89 5.23
CA LEU A 89 15.99 -1.20 5.49
C LEU A 89 15.17 0.05 5.66
N TRP A 90 15.66 1.02 6.44
CA TRP A 90 14.97 2.29 6.64
C TRP A 90 14.75 3.05 5.33
N ARG A 91 15.80 3.12 4.49
CA ARG A 91 15.69 3.75 3.16
C ARG A 91 14.72 3.01 2.24
N ARG A 92 14.70 1.68 2.30
CA ARG A 92 13.77 0.83 1.53
C ARG A 92 12.32 1.01 1.99
N HIS A 93 12.11 1.07 3.30
CA HIS A 93 10.81 1.34 3.91
C HIS A 93 10.24 2.68 3.45
N TRP A 94 11.03 3.77 3.53
CA TRP A 94 10.57 5.09 3.10
C TRP A 94 10.25 5.15 1.61
N ARG A 95 11.03 4.47 0.76
CA ARG A 95 10.72 4.37 -0.68
C ARG A 95 9.39 3.66 -0.92
N LEU A 96 9.13 2.57 -0.23
CA LEU A 96 7.84 1.87 -0.33
C LEU A 96 6.70 2.79 0.12
N LEU A 97 6.81 3.41 1.30
CA LEU A 97 5.80 4.36 1.78
C LEU A 97 5.56 5.52 0.82
N LEU A 98 6.60 6.06 0.20
CA LEU A 98 6.48 7.14 -0.79
C LEU A 98 5.78 6.66 -2.07
N LEU A 99 6.03 5.43 -2.51
CA LEU A 99 5.35 4.86 -3.67
C LEU A 99 3.87 4.61 -3.38
N THR A 100 3.53 3.95 -2.28
CA THR A 100 2.13 3.71 -1.89
C THR A 100 1.41 5.01 -1.54
N GLY A 101 2.08 5.92 -0.86
CA GLY A 101 1.57 7.26 -0.55
C GLY A 101 1.37 8.11 -1.80
N GLY A 102 2.30 8.04 -2.76
CA GLY A 102 2.17 8.70 -4.06
C GLY A 102 1.00 8.16 -4.88
N ALA A 103 0.80 6.84 -4.88
CA ALA A 103 -0.38 6.22 -5.49
C ALA A 103 -1.69 6.69 -4.84
N ASN A 104 -1.70 6.83 -3.50
CA ASN A 104 -2.83 7.42 -2.78
C ASN A 104 -3.05 8.90 -3.15
N GLY A 105 -1.98 9.69 -3.25
CA GLY A 105 -2.05 11.09 -3.69
C GLY A 105 -2.61 11.24 -5.10
N LEU A 106 -2.19 10.37 -6.03
CA LEU A 106 -2.74 10.31 -7.39
C LEU A 106 -4.23 9.93 -7.37
N SER A 107 -4.61 8.98 -6.51
CA SER A 107 -6.02 8.60 -6.33
C SER A 107 -6.87 9.78 -5.89
N TYR A 108 -6.38 10.59 -4.94
CA TYR A 108 -7.07 11.82 -4.49
C TYR A 108 -7.10 12.90 -5.57
N ALA A 109 -6.03 13.08 -6.34
CA ALA A 109 -5.99 14.05 -7.43
C ALA A 109 -7.04 13.72 -8.51
N LEU A 110 -7.19 12.43 -8.85
CA LEU A 110 -8.25 11.95 -9.73
C LEU A 110 -9.64 12.22 -9.17
N GLN A 111 -9.84 11.93 -7.89
CA GLN A 111 -11.10 12.15 -7.17
C GLN A 111 -11.50 13.63 -7.21
N TRP A 112 -10.55 14.52 -6.95
CA TRP A 112 -10.76 15.96 -7.04
C TRP A 112 -11.17 16.39 -8.45
N LEU A 113 -10.48 15.89 -9.49
CA LEU A 113 -10.76 16.20 -10.89
C LEU A 113 -12.14 15.69 -11.35
N LEU A 114 -12.60 14.55 -10.84
CA LEU A 114 -13.91 13.98 -11.17
C LEU A 114 -15.07 14.69 -10.46
N ILE A 115 -14.84 15.21 -9.25
CA ILE A 115 -15.87 15.87 -8.44
C ILE A 115 -16.03 17.36 -8.80
N THR A 116 -14.98 18.04 -9.29
CA THR A 116 -15.10 19.46 -9.63
C THR A 116 -15.90 19.63 -10.93
N PRO A 117 -17.08 20.28 -10.91
CA PRO A 117 -17.77 20.63 -12.14
C PRO A 117 -16.93 21.70 -12.86
N ILE A 118 -16.54 21.41 -14.10
CA ILE A 118 -16.01 22.41 -15.05
C ILE A 118 -17.15 23.33 -15.48
#